data_AF-A0A2M6WVM5-F1
#
_entry.id   AF-A0A2M6WVM5-F1
#
_cell.length_a   1.000
_cell.length_b   1.000
_cell.length_c   1.000
_cell.angle_alpha   90.00
_cell.angle_beta   90.00
_cell.angle_gamma   90.00
#
_symmetry.space_group_name_H-M   'P 1'
#
loop_
_entity.id
_entity.type
_entity.pdbx_description
1 polymer ?
#
loop_
_entity_poly.entity_id
_entity_poly.type
_entity_poly.pdbx_seq_one_letter_code
_entity_poly.pdbx_strand_id
1 'polypeptide(L)'
;MKLLKQKLNIFNIFREINKPRIIRFIRGKSRAKNIRNYKLQLSDGFTMIESLVAISVLAMSIIGPMTIASKSLSSAMFSRDQITAFYLAQEAVEFVRNARDENNIQGNENWLDGDINICRNGNVCTIDIIETLGNQIKQCIGGTGSCPVLKYDDNINFYTYKSGADSKFTREIQLTEINNREEEIKVTLSWETGFLNKNFVVKENIFDW
;
A
#
# COMPACT_ATOMS: atom_id res chain seq x y z
N MET A 1 -24.98 10.26 1.54
CA MET A 1 -25.83 11.18 0.74
C MET A 1 -26.17 12.50 1.47
N LYS A 2 -25.26 13.07 2.30
CA LYS A 2 -25.43 14.40 2.94
C LYS A 2 -24.39 15.44 2.45
N LEU A 3 -23.27 15.00 1.87
CA LEU A 3 -22.18 15.87 1.41
C LEU A 3 -22.41 16.50 0.03
N LEU A 4 -23.30 15.94 -0.81
CA LEU A 4 -23.65 16.51 -2.11
C LEU A 4 -24.62 17.71 -2.03
N LYS A 5 -25.38 17.86 -0.93
CA LYS A 5 -26.29 19.00 -0.75
C LYS A 5 -25.58 20.30 -0.33
N GLN A 6 -24.37 20.21 0.21
CA GLN A 6 -23.65 21.40 0.71
C GLN A 6 -22.91 22.16 -0.42
N LYS A 7 -22.47 21.47 -1.49
CA LYS A 7 -21.86 22.12 -2.67
C LYS A 7 -22.85 22.92 -3.54
N LEU A 8 -24.14 22.59 -3.51
CA LEU A 8 -25.18 23.29 -4.27
C LEU A 8 -25.57 24.65 -3.65
N ASN A 9 -25.35 24.86 -2.35
CA ASN A 9 -25.75 26.10 -1.68
C ASN A 9 -24.79 27.28 -1.94
N ILE A 10 -23.50 27.01 -2.16
CA ILE A 10 -22.51 28.06 -2.41
C ILE A 10 -22.65 28.65 -3.82
N PHE A 11 -23.05 27.85 -4.81
CA PHE A 11 -23.28 28.31 -6.19
C PHE A 11 -24.52 29.21 -6.33
N ASN A 12 -25.53 29.04 -5.47
CA ASN A 12 -26.75 29.86 -5.51
C ASN A 12 -26.58 31.24 -4.88
N ILE A 13 -25.68 31.40 -3.89
CA ILE A 13 -25.42 32.68 -3.22
C ILE A 13 -24.77 33.70 -4.18
N PHE A 14 -23.90 33.24 -5.09
CA PHE A 14 -23.26 34.14 -6.07
C PHE A 14 -24.21 34.63 -7.16
N ARG A 15 -25.37 33.98 -7.38
CA ARG A 15 -26.33 34.36 -8.43
C ARG A 15 -27.32 35.44 -7.97
N GLU A 16 -27.39 35.74 -6.68
CA GLU A 16 -28.37 36.68 -6.12
C GLU A 16 -27.84 38.11 -5.90
N ILE A 17 -26.52 38.28 -5.85
CA ILE A 17 -25.88 39.59 -5.65
C ILE A 17 -25.93 40.45 -6.93
N ASN A 18 -26.20 39.85 -8.09
CA ASN A 18 -26.15 40.52 -9.39
C ASN A 18 -27.54 40.73 -10.03
N LYS A 19 -28.56 41.09 -9.24
CA LYS A 19 -29.88 41.49 -9.75
C LYS A 19 -30.00 43.02 -9.78
N PRO A 20 -30.03 43.66 -10.96
CA PRO A 20 -30.26 45.11 -11.04
C PRO A 20 -31.70 45.44 -10.62
N ARG A 21 -31.86 46.19 -9.52
CA ARG A 21 -33.16 46.77 -9.11
C ARG A 21 -33.50 47.92 -10.06
N ILE A 22 -34.52 47.73 -10.89
CA ILE A 22 -35.07 48.80 -11.76
C ILE A 22 -36.01 49.67 -10.91
N ILE A 23 -35.57 50.87 -10.55
CA ILE A 23 -36.40 51.90 -9.92
C ILE A 23 -37.25 52.55 -11.04
N ARG A 24 -38.57 52.39 -11.00
CA ARG A 24 -39.49 53.12 -11.90
C ARG A 24 -39.64 54.56 -11.42
N PHE A 25 -38.96 55.49 -12.07
CA PHE A 25 -39.12 56.94 -11.87
C PHE A 25 -40.28 57.46 -12.73
N ILE A 26 -41.22 58.18 -12.11
CA ILE A 26 -42.38 58.78 -12.78
C ILE A 26 -41.92 59.91 -13.69
N ARG A 27 -42.35 59.89 -14.97
CA ARG A 27 -42.02 60.92 -15.98
C ARG A 27 -42.78 62.22 -15.73
N GLY A 28 -42.12 63.21 -15.14
CA GLY A 28 -42.47 64.62 -15.30
C GLY A 28 -41.95 65.14 -16.66
N LYS A 29 -42.77 65.91 -17.40
CA LYS A 29 -42.37 66.58 -18.64
C LYS A 29 -41.27 67.61 -18.33
N SER A 30 -40.01 67.23 -18.51
CA SER A 30 -38.86 68.12 -18.50
C SER A 30 -38.26 68.18 -19.90
N ARG A 31 -37.98 69.41 -20.36
CA ARG A 31 -37.32 69.75 -21.63
C ARG A 31 -36.19 68.77 -21.97
N ALA A 32 -36.22 68.25 -23.20
CA ALA A 32 -35.17 67.43 -23.75
C ALA A 32 -33.85 68.22 -23.84
N LYS A 33 -32.98 68.07 -22.84
CA LYS A 33 -31.55 68.32 -23.02
C LYS A 33 -30.98 67.14 -23.80
N ASN A 34 -30.21 67.44 -24.83
CA ASN A 34 -29.52 66.47 -25.66
C ASN A 34 -28.38 65.84 -24.83
N ILE A 35 -28.70 64.77 -24.10
CA ILE A 35 -27.72 64.03 -23.31
C ILE A 35 -27.01 63.08 -24.28
N ARG A 36 -25.77 63.43 -24.63
CA ARG A 36 -24.87 62.51 -25.36
C ARG A 36 -24.66 61.27 -24.48
N ASN A 37 -25.19 60.13 -24.92
CA ASN A 37 -24.94 58.83 -24.29
C ASN A 37 -23.49 58.43 -24.56
N TYR A 38 -22.56 58.80 -23.68
CA TYR A 38 -21.23 58.21 -23.68
C TYR A 38 -21.35 56.77 -23.16
N LYS A 39 -21.32 55.81 -24.08
CA LYS A 39 -21.19 54.39 -23.75
C LYS A 39 -19.76 54.22 -23.23
N LEU A 40 -19.57 54.26 -21.90
CA LEU A 40 -18.28 53.93 -21.29
C LEU A 40 -17.98 52.47 -21.65
N GLN A 41 -17.09 52.26 -22.62
CA GLN A 41 -16.47 50.95 -22.83
C GLN A 41 -15.40 50.83 -21.74
N LEU A 42 -15.73 50.14 -20.65
CA LEU A 42 -14.71 49.64 -19.73
C LEU A 42 -13.86 48.65 -20.53
N SER A 43 -12.61 49.01 -20.80
CA SER A 43 -11.62 48.03 -21.26
C SER A 43 -11.26 47.18 -20.06
N ASP A 44 -11.80 45.96 -20.00
CA ASP A 44 -11.50 45.01 -18.92
C ASP A 44 -10.06 44.52 -19.07
N GLY A 45 -9.14 45.18 -18.36
CA GLY A 45 -7.75 44.76 -18.19
C GLY A 45 -7.55 44.19 -16.79
N PHE A 46 -6.87 43.05 -16.67
CA PHE A 46 -6.44 42.53 -15.38
C PHE A 46 -5.38 43.44 -14.76
N THR A 47 -5.52 43.74 -13.48
CA THR A 47 -4.47 44.46 -12.74
C THR A 47 -3.30 43.51 -12.43
N MET A 48 -2.07 44.04 -12.37
CA MET A 48 -0.90 43.23 -11.98
C MET A 48 -1.03 42.62 -10.57
N ILE A 49 -1.75 43.31 -9.67
CA ILE A 49 -1.97 42.80 -8.31
C ILE A 49 -2.95 41.61 -8.32
N GLU A 50 -3.95 41.63 -9.19
CA GLU A 50 -4.92 40.53 -9.34
C GLU A 50 -4.27 39.27 -9.91
N SER A 51 -3.39 39.39 -10.91
CA SER A 51 -2.63 38.25 -11.42
C SER A 51 -1.66 37.68 -10.37
N LEU A 52 -1.03 38.52 -9.56
CA LEU A 52 -0.16 38.08 -8.46
C LEU A 52 -0.94 37.31 -7.38
N VAL A 53 -2.13 37.79 -7.01
CA VAL A 53 -3.02 37.09 -6.08
C VAL A 53 -3.52 35.78 -6.69
N ALA A 54 -3.91 35.77 -7.97
CA ALA A 54 -4.38 34.58 -8.66
C ALA A 54 -3.31 33.47 -8.71
N ILE A 55 -2.07 33.80 -9.07
CA ILE A 55 -0.96 32.84 -9.08
C ILE A 55 -0.65 32.33 -7.66
N SER A 56 -0.76 33.18 -6.65
CA SER A 56 -0.54 32.79 -5.25
C SER A 56 -1.57 31.76 -4.78
N VAL A 57 -2.86 32.00 -5.06
CA VAL A 57 -3.94 31.04 -4.74
C VAL A 57 -3.79 29.75 -5.55
N LEU A 58 -3.42 29.86 -6.83
CA LEU A 58 -3.17 28.70 -7.69
C LEU A 58 -2.04 27.83 -7.13
N ALA A 59 -0.90 28.43 -6.75
CA ALA A 59 0.23 27.70 -6.17
C ALA A 59 -0.17 26.95 -4.89
N MET A 60 -0.87 27.62 -3.97
CA MET A 60 -1.37 26.97 -2.75
C MET A 60 -2.35 25.83 -3.06
N SER A 61 -3.20 25.97 -4.08
CA SER A 61 -4.18 24.94 -4.45
C SER A 61 -3.56 23.67 -5.04
N ILE A 62 -2.36 23.75 -5.62
CA ILE A 62 -1.65 22.59 -6.20
C ILE A 62 -0.87 21.81 -5.13
N ILE A 63 -0.32 22.49 -4.13
CA ILE A 63 0.51 21.86 -3.08
C ILE A 63 -0.31 20.81 -2.29
N GLY A 64 -1.56 21.12 -1.94
CA GLY A 64 -2.42 20.22 -1.18
C GLY A 64 -2.59 18.85 -1.86
N PRO A 65 -3.16 18.78 -3.06
CA PRO A 65 -3.31 17.53 -3.82
C PRO A 65 -1.98 16.81 -4.09
N MET A 66 -0.90 17.54 -4.38
CA MET A 66 0.41 16.94 -4.66
C MET A 66 0.98 16.20 -3.45
N THR A 67 0.88 16.78 -2.25
CA THR A 67 1.34 16.11 -1.03
C THR A 67 0.52 14.87 -0.71
N ILE A 68 -0.80 14.90 -0.94
CA ILE A 68 -1.67 13.74 -0.78
C ILE A 68 -1.27 12.63 -1.77
N ALA A 69 -1.05 12.97 -3.04
CA ALA A 69 -0.65 12.01 -4.06
C ALA A 69 0.68 11.32 -3.70
N SER A 70 1.67 12.08 -3.24
CA SER A 70 2.96 11.55 -2.79
C SER A 70 2.81 10.57 -1.61
N LYS A 71 2.03 10.92 -0.60
CA LYS A 71 1.77 10.05 0.55
C LYS A 71 0.99 8.78 0.16
N SER A 72 -0.01 8.92 -0.71
CA SER A 72 -0.78 7.78 -1.22
C SER A 72 0.09 6.79 -1.99
N LEU A 73 1.02 7.28 -2.81
CA LEU A 73 1.98 6.41 -3.52
C LEU A 73 2.88 5.67 -2.54
N SER A 74 3.44 6.36 -1.54
CA SER A 74 4.26 5.72 -0.51
C SER A 74 3.49 4.66 0.26
N SER A 75 2.22 4.94 0.62
CA SER A 75 1.35 3.98 1.30
C SER A 75 1.05 2.77 0.41
N ALA A 76 0.80 2.98 -0.89
CA ALA A 76 0.54 1.90 -1.82
C ALA A 76 1.74 0.97 -1.99
N MET A 77 2.96 1.53 -2.05
CA MET A 77 4.18 0.72 -2.09
C MET A 77 4.35 -0.11 -0.81
N PHE A 78 4.14 0.49 0.36
CA PHE A 78 4.19 -0.23 1.63
C PHE A 78 3.16 -1.37 1.69
N SER A 79 1.91 -1.10 1.31
CA SER A 79 0.85 -2.12 1.29
C SER A 79 1.17 -3.26 0.31
N ARG A 80 1.70 -2.95 -0.87
CA ARG A 80 2.13 -3.98 -1.84
C ARG A 80 3.19 -4.89 -1.24
N ASP A 81 4.19 -4.30 -0.59
CA ASP A 81 5.30 -5.05 0.00
C ASP A 81 4.82 -5.92 1.16
N GLN A 82 3.90 -5.41 1.98
CA GLN A 82 3.27 -6.16 3.06
C GLN A 82 2.42 -7.34 2.55
N ILE A 83 1.66 -7.14 1.47
CA ILE A 83 0.89 -8.22 0.82
C ILE A 83 1.83 -9.29 0.26
N THR A 84 2.94 -8.88 -0.35
CA THR A 84 3.95 -9.82 -0.86
C THR A 84 4.56 -10.64 0.27
N ALA A 85 4.98 -9.98 1.36
CA ALA A 85 5.50 -10.67 2.55
C ALA A 85 4.48 -11.64 3.16
N PHE A 86 3.19 -11.29 3.17
CA PHE A 86 2.13 -12.17 3.64
C PHE A 86 2.02 -13.45 2.79
N TYR A 87 1.97 -13.33 1.47
CA TYR A 87 1.91 -14.51 0.59
C TYR A 87 3.17 -15.38 0.69
N LEU A 88 4.35 -14.78 0.80
CA LEU A 88 5.60 -15.52 1.02
C LEU A 88 5.62 -16.26 2.36
N ALA A 89 4.99 -15.70 3.40
CA ALA A 89 4.84 -16.35 4.69
C ALA A 89 3.84 -17.51 4.62
N GLN A 90 2.70 -17.30 3.95
CA GLN A 90 1.69 -18.34 3.76
C GLN A 90 2.23 -19.53 2.96
N GLU A 91 3.00 -19.29 1.88
CA GLU A 91 3.64 -20.35 1.12
C GLU A 91 4.48 -21.27 2.01
N ALA A 92 5.26 -20.70 2.94
CA ALA A 92 6.06 -21.49 3.87
C ALA A 92 5.19 -22.30 4.84
N VAL A 93 4.12 -21.71 5.38
CA VAL A 93 3.16 -22.44 6.24
C VAL A 93 2.52 -23.60 5.49
N GLU A 94 2.06 -23.37 4.26
CA GLU A 94 1.44 -24.40 3.42
C GLU A 94 2.43 -25.50 3.06
N PHE A 95 3.71 -25.18 2.86
CA PHE A 95 4.75 -26.19 2.67
C PHE A 95 4.87 -27.11 3.89
N VAL A 96 4.89 -26.55 5.11
CA VAL A 96 4.92 -27.36 6.35
C VAL A 96 3.67 -28.22 6.49
N ARG A 97 2.48 -27.67 6.17
CA ARG A 97 1.22 -28.44 6.16
C ARG A 97 1.27 -29.59 5.17
N ASN A 98 1.77 -29.34 3.97
CA ASN A 98 1.94 -30.36 2.94
C ASN A 98 2.91 -31.47 3.39
N ALA A 99 4.04 -31.11 4.03
CA ALA A 99 4.98 -32.08 4.57
C ALA A 99 4.34 -32.98 5.64
N ARG A 100 3.52 -32.41 6.54
CA ARG A 100 2.73 -33.18 7.50
C ARG A 100 1.76 -34.14 6.81
N ASP A 101 0.96 -33.62 5.88
CA ASP A 101 -0.08 -34.41 5.20
C ASP A 101 0.53 -35.58 4.42
N GLU A 102 1.66 -35.34 3.75
CA GLU A 102 2.43 -36.38 3.07
C GLU A 102 2.89 -37.47 4.06
N ASN A 103 3.44 -37.10 5.22
CA ASN A 103 3.85 -38.06 6.25
C ASN A 103 2.67 -38.89 6.79
N ASN A 104 1.51 -38.27 6.98
CA ASN A 104 0.30 -38.96 7.46
C ASN A 104 -0.21 -39.96 6.40
N ILE A 105 -0.22 -39.58 5.13
CA ILE A 105 -0.59 -40.46 4.01
C ILE A 105 0.37 -41.65 3.87
N GLN A 106 1.67 -41.43 4.09
CA GLN A 106 2.69 -42.49 4.05
C GLN A 106 2.63 -43.44 5.26
N GLY A 107 1.88 -43.08 6.32
CA GLY A 107 1.76 -43.88 7.54
C GLY A 107 3.01 -43.82 8.43
N ASN A 108 3.77 -42.72 8.37
CA ASN A 108 4.95 -42.53 9.20
C ASN A 108 4.55 -42.41 10.68
N GLU A 109 5.29 -43.07 11.58
CA GLU A 109 5.03 -42.99 13.03
C GLU A 109 5.23 -41.56 13.58
N ASN A 110 6.06 -40.76 12.91
CA ASN A 110 6.27 -39.35 13.19
C ASN A 110 5.53 -38.52 12.12
N TRP A 111 4.44 -37.87 12.55
CA TRP A 111 3.53 -37.07 11.72
C TRP A 111 4.20 -35.87 11.03
N LEU A 112 5.39 -35.50 11.50
CA LEU A 112 6.05 -34.26 11.13
C LEU A 112 7.57 -34.50 10.96
N ASP A 113 7.90 -35.63 10.34
CA ASP A 113 9.27 -36.07 10.05
C ASP A 113 9.82 -35.51 8.72
N GLY A 114 11.12 -35.72 8.47
CA GLY A 114 11.84 -35.36 7.25
C GLY A 114 12.74 -34.13 7.41
N ASP A 115 13.04 -33.48 6.28
CA ASP A 115 13.93 -32.31 6.22
C ASP A 115 13.41 -31.13 7.07
N ILE A 116 12.13 -31.15 7.44
CA ILE A 116 11.51 -30.09 8.25
C ILE A 116 12.10 -29.99 9.66
N ASN A 117 12.72 -31.07 10.15
CA ASN A 117 13.47 -31.10 11.41
C ASN A 117 14.62 -30.06 11.44
N ILE A 118 15.13 -29.64 10.28
CA ILE A 118 16.16 -28.59 10.17
C ILE A 118 15.68 -27.26 10.78
N CYS A 119 14.37 -27.02 10.76
CA CYS A 119 13.74 -25.81 11.26
C CYS A 119 13.36 -25.87 12.77
N ARG A 120 13.66 -26.98 13.46
CA ARG A 120 13.36 -27.21 14.88
C ARG A 120 14.56 -26.90 15.78
N ASN A 121 14.37 -27.09 17.09
CA ASN A 121 15.44 -27.04 18.10
C ASN A 121 16.16 -25.69 18.18
N GLY A 122 15.43 -24.59 17.98
CA GLY A 122 15.99 -23.25 17.98
C GLY A 122 16.71 -22.85 16.69
N ASN A 123 16.76 -23.74 15.69
CA ASN A 123 17.24 -23.39 14.37
C ASN A 123 16.20 -22.59 13.60
N VAL A 124 16.69 -21.78 12.66
CA VAL A 124 15.88 -21.14 11.63
C VAL A 124 16.32 -21.67 10.27
N CYS A 125 15.36 -21.81 9.38
CA CYS A 125 15.59 -22.37 8.05
C CYS A 125 14.90 -21.51 6.98
N THR A 126 15.29 -21.77 5.73
CA THR A 126 14.61 -21.29 4.54
C THR A 126 14.00 -22.46 3.80
N ILE A 127 12.81 -22.25 3.22
CA ILE A 127 12.14 -23.19 2.33
C ILE A 127 12.22 -22.63 0.90
N ASP A 128 12.34 -23.49 -0.12
CA ASP A 128 12.26 -23.13 -1.53
C ASP A 128 11.49 -24.23 -2.28
N ILE A 129 10.31 -23.89 -2.80
CA ILE A 129 9.45 -24.86 -3.50
C ILE A 129 9.95 -25.18 -4.92
N ILE A 130 10.86 -24.37 -5.47
CA ILE A 130 11.40 -24.52 -6.83
C ILE A 130 12.72 -25.30 -6.82
N GLU A 131 13.31 -25.48 -5.64
CA GLU A 131 14.50 -26.29 -5.50
C GLU A 131 14.24 -27.77 -5.78
N THR A 132 15.33 -28.47 -6.03
CA THR A 132 15.30 -29.90 -6.29
C THR A 132 14.80 -30.64 -5.05
N LEU A 133 13.96 -31.66 -5.22
CA LEU A 133 13.46 -32.49 -4.12
C LEU A 133 14.61 -32.96 -3.22
N GLY A 134 14.44 -32.81 -1.89
CA GLY A 134 15.48 -33.08 -0.89
C GLY A 134 16.47 -31.94 -0.62
N ASN A 135 16.39 -30.83 -1.34
CA ASN A 135 17.19 -29.61 -1.11
C ASN A 135 16.32 -28.35 -0.89
N GLN A 136 15.01 -28.56 -0.71
CA GLN A 136 14.03 -27.48 -0.57
C GLN A 136 14.16 -26.77 0.77
N ILE A 137 14.70 -27.43 1.80
CA ILE A 137 14.89 -26.86 3.13
C ILE A 137 16.37 -26.72 3.40
N LYS A 138 16.81 -25.52 3.78
CA LYS A 138 18.20 -25.24 4.13
C LYS A 138 18.25 -24.49 5.46
N GLN A 139 19.14 -24.91 6.35
CA GLN A 139 19.37 -24.19 7.61
C GLN A 139 20.04 -22.84 7.32
N CYS A 140 19.63 -21.80 8.03
CA CYS A 140 20.34 -20.52 7.99
C CYS A 140 21.60 -20.60 8.88
N ILE A 141 22.77 -20.56 8.24
CA ILE A 141 24.06 -20.60 8.94
C ILE A 141 24.23 -19.27 9.71
N GLY A 142 24.34 -19.36 11.05
CA GLY A 142 24.39 -18.19 11.93
C GLY A 142 23.14 -17.96 12.78
N GLY A 143 22.08 -18.76 12.57
CA GLY A 143 20.85 -18.69 13.37
C GLY A 143 19.95 -17.51 13.00
N THR A 144 19.10 -17.09 13.95
CA THR A 144 18.10 -16.03 13.74
C THR A 144 18.74 -14.74 13.25
N GLY A 145 18.18 -14.13 12.21
CA GLY A 145 18.69 -12.93 11.56
C GLY A 145 19.79 -13.16 10.53
N SER A 146 20.22 -14.42 10.31
CA SER A 146 21.32 -14.77 9.38
C SER A 146 20.86 -15.50 8.12
N CYS A 147 19.55 -15.58 7.87
CA CYS A 147 19.03 -16.21 6.66
C CYS A 147 19.41 -15.40 5.40
N PRO A 148 19.70 -16.08 4.27
CA PRO A 148 20.00 -15.40 3.03
C PRO A 148 18.79 -14.61 2.52
N VAL A 149 19.08 -13.56 1.74
CA VAL A 149 18.07 -12.79 1.03
C VAL A 149 17.39 -13.65 -0.02
N LEU A 150 16.06 -13.54 -0.12
CA LEU A 150 15.25 -14.22 -1.12
C LEU A 150 15.46 -13.55 -2.47
N LYS A 151 15.60 -14.31 -3.54
CA LYS A 151 15.79 -13.79 -4.90
C LYS A 151 14.48 -13.79 -5.67
N TYR A 152 14.36 -12.92 -6.64
CA TYR A 152 13.26 -12.91 -7.60
C TYR A 152 13.80 -13.28 -8.98
N ASP A 153 13.24 -14.34 -9.57
CA ASP A 153 13.60 -14.80 -10.91
C ASP A 153 12.54 -14.35 -11.92
N ASP A 154 12.90 -13.36 -12.74
CA ASP A 154 12.03 -12.78 -13.76
C ASP A 154 11.61 -13.77 -14.86
N ASN A 155 12.32 -14.89 -15.05
CA ASN A 155 11.97 -15.86 -16.09
C ASN A 155 10.77 -16.71 -15.69
N ILE A 156 10.73 -17.13 -14.42
CA ILE A 156 9.67 -17.97 -13.87
C ILE A 156 8.62 -17.15 -13.09
N ASN A 157 8.89 -15.88 -12.79
CA ASN A 157 8.06 -14.98 -11.99
C ASN A 157 7.83 -15.46 -10.54
N PHE A 158 8.83 -16.10 -9.96
CA PHE A 158 8.77 -16.62 -8.59
C PHE A 158 9.91 -16.12 -7.72
N TYR A 159 9.68 -16.18 -6.42
CA TYR A 159 10.72 -16.00 -5.43
C TYR A 159 11.41 -17.35 -5.15
N THR A 160 12.74 -17.34 -5.10
CA THR A 160 13.56 -18.55 -4.94
C THR A 160 14.90 -18.19 -4.29
N TYR A 161 15.62 -19.18 -3.78
CA TYR A 161 17.00 -19.07 -3.31
C TYR A 161 18.01 -19.57 -4.35
N LYS A 162 17.55 -20.13 -5.46
CA LYS A 162 18.38 -20.76 -6.50
C LYS A 162 18.96 -19.76 -7.50
N SER A 163 18.11 -18.96 -8.13
CA SER A 163 18.46 -18.03 -9.23
C SER A 163 17.72 -16.70 -9.12
N GLY A 164 18.11 -15.73 -9.95
CA GLY A 164 17.48 -14.40 -9.99
C GLY A 164 18.27 -13.31 -9.27
N ALA A 165 17.68 -12.12 -9.23
CA ALA A 165 18.23 -10.96 -8.56
C ALA A 165 17.81 -10.93 -7.09
N ASP A 166 18.68 -10.42 -6.21
CA ASP A 166 18.36 -10.25 -4.81
C ASP A 166 17.12 -9.36 -4.65
N SER A 167 16.10 -9.88 -3.97
CA SER A 167 14.95 -9.07 -3.58
C SER A 167 15.25 -8.31 -2.28
N LYS A 168 14.27 -7.56 -1.80
CA LYS A 168 14.36 -6.91 -0.48
C LYS A 168 13.93 -7.81 0.69
N PHE A 169 13.41 -8.99 0.41
CA PHE A 169 12.79 -9.85 1.43
C PHE A 169 13.79 -10.89 1.94
N THR A 170 13.81 -11.04 3.26
CA THR A 170 14.46 -12.15 3.96
C THR A 170 13.38 -12.93 4.70
N ARG A 171 13.38 -14.26 4.57
CA ARG A 171 12.39 -15.15 5.18
C ARG A 171 13.09 -16.09 6.15
N GLU A 172 12.51 -16.24 7.33
CA GLU A 172 12.95 -17.17 8.36
C GLU A 172 11.77 -18.02 8.81
N ILE A 173 11.93 -19.34 8.82
CA ILE A 173 10.96 -20.28 9.35
C ILE A 173 11.55 -20.92 10.61
N GLN A 174 10.74 -20.98 11.65
CA GLN A 174 11.06 -21.64 12.91
C GLN A 174 9.88 -22.50 13.34
N LEU A 175 10.17 -23.76 13.69
CA LEU A 175 9.22 -24.66 14.29
C LEU A 175 9.55 -24.83 15.77
N THR A 176 8.53 -24.68 16.61
CA THR A 176 8.66 -24.84 18.05
C THR A 176 7.66 -25.87 18.54
N GLU A 177 8.15 -26.97 19.10
CA GLU A 177 7.31 -27.97 19.72
C GLU A 177 6.61 -27.39 20.96
N ILE A 178 5.28 -27.45 21.00
CA ILE A 178 4.48 -27.07 22.17
C ILE A 178 4.23 -28.32 23.01
N ASN A 179 3.79 -29.40 22.36
CA ASN A 179 3.58 -30.72 22.93
C ASN A 179 3.77 -31.80 21.87
N ASN A 180 3.63 -33.07 22.25
CA ASN A 180 3.86 -34.22 21.36
C ASN A 180 2.89 -34.34 20.16
N ARG A 181 1.84 -33.52 20.10
CA ARG A 181 0.84 -33.49 19.03
C ARG A 181 0.59 -32.09 18.47
N GLU A 182 1.42 -31.11 18.83
CA GLU A 182 1.23 -29.71 18.45
C GLU A 182 2.57 -28.99 18.31
N GLU A 183 2.75 -28.33 17.17
CA GLU A 183 3.88 -27.45 16.92
C GLU A 183 3.43 -26.04 16.51
N GLU A 184 4.13 -25.01 16.98
CA GLU A 184 4.01 -23.64 16.48
C GLU A 184 4.89 -23.48 15.24
N ILE A 185 4.28 -23.11 14.12
CA ILE A 185 4.94 -22.62 12.92
C ILE A 185 5.05 -21.10 13.02
N LYS A 186 6.28 -20.60 13.11
CA LYS A 186 6.55 -19.16 13.10
C LYS A 186 7.35 -18.79 11.86
N VAL A 187 6.73 -17.99 10.98
CA VAL A 187 7.38 -17.47 9.77
C VAL A 187 7.58 -15.97 9.91
N THR A 188 8.82 -15.52 9.80
CA THR A 188 9.20 -14.10 9.91
C THR A 188 9.76 -13.62 8.58
N LEU A 189 9.10 -12.63 7.99
CA LEU A 189 9.57 -11.91 6.81
C LEU A 189 10.12 -10.56 7.24
N SER A 190 11.30 -10.19 6.76
CA SER A 190 11.93 -8.90 7.01
C SER A 190 12.32 -8.24 5.70
N TRP A 191 12.11 -6.93 5.58
CA TRP A 191 12.52 -6.14 4.43
C TRP A 191 12.80 -4.68 4.79
N GLU A 192 13.56 -4.01 3.93
CA GLU A 192 13.86 -2.58 4.09
C GLU A 192 12.90 -1.73 3.25
N THR A 193 12.41 -0.63 3.82
CA THR A 193 11.65 0.40 3.10
C THR A 193 12.28 1.76 3.37
N GLY A 194 13.14 2.22 2.46
CA GLY A 194 13.97 3.42 2.68
C GLY A 194 15.01 3.13 3.76
N PHE A 195 14.97 3.87 4.87
CA PHE A 195 15.87 3.68 6.03
C PHE A 195 15.23 2.85 7.16
N LEU A 196 14.03 2.32 6.96
CA LEU A 196 13.28 1.60 7.99
C LEU A 196 13.25 0.11 7.69
N ASN A 197 13.68 -0.68 8.67
CA ASN A 197 13.52 -2.12 8.64
C ASN A 197 12.09 -2.46 9.10
N LYS A 198 11.40 -3.24 8.28
CA LYS A 198 10.05 -3.74 8.52
C LYS A 198 10.11 -5.25 8.67
N ASN A 199 9.24 -5.77 9.52
CA ASN A 199 9.02 -7.19 9.63
C ASN A 199 7.53 -7.51 9.60
N PHE A 200 7.23 -8.74 9.23
CA PHE A 200 5.91 -9.33 9.22
C PHE A 200 6.03 -10.76 9.74
N VAL A 201 5.18 -11.14 10.70
CA VAL A 201 5.25 -12.44 11.34
C VAL A 201 3.91 -13.13 11.22
N VAL A 202 3.93 -14.37 10.72
CA VAL A 202 2.79 -15.30 10.74
C VAL A 202 3.09 -16.37 11.77
N LYS A 203 2.08 -16.67 12.60
CA LYS A 203 2.12 -17.76 13.59
C LYS A 203 0.91 -18.63 13.38
N GLU A 204 1.13 -19.92 13.22
CA GLU A 204 0.09 -20.93 13.03
C GLU A 204 0.43 -22.13 13.90
N ASN A 205 -0.57 -22.77 14.48
CA ASN A 205 -0.38 -24.06 15.16
C ASN A 205 -0.75 -25.18 14.20
N ILE A 206 0.08 -26.22 14.17
CA ILE A 206 -0.17 -27.43 13.41
C ILE A 206 -0.29 -28.60 14.39
N PHE A 207 -1.23 -29.51 14.11
CA PHE A 207 -1.60 -30.62 15.00
C PHE A 207 -1.40 -31.97 14.32
N ASP A 208 -1.11 -32.97 15.15
CA ASP A 208 -1.14 -34.40 14.83
C ASP A 208 -2.59 -34.92 14.94
N TRP A 209 -3.18 -35.36 13.83
CA TRP A 209 -4.59 -35.80 13.74
C TRP A 209 -4.76 -37.07 12.92
#